data_AF-A0A0A2W3J4-F1
#
_entry.id   AF-A0A0A2W3J4-F1
#
_cell.length_a   1.000
_cell.length_b   1.000
_cell.length_c   1.000
_cell.angle_alpha   90.00
_cell.angle_beta   90.00
_cell.angle_gamma   90.00
#
_symmetry.space_group_name_H-M   'P 1'
#
loop_
_entity.id
_entity.type
_entity.pdbx_description
1 polymer ?
#
loop_
_entity_poly.entity_id
_entity_poly.type
_entity_poly.pdbx_seq_one_letter_code
_entity_poly.pdbx_strand_id
1 'polypeptide(L)'
;MPSSINGLNALRRDLMCSINPEHYFFILLSSDNVWENIPPADLRHWLAVMGKWTERNKCSLLFVNVGNNNDKQFSLLVSEHRSLSGLASLRAQSDIHRFDIAFWCNEKGVTADQQLNVHWQNGKWQIVEDAESSPQPRSDEKRVLSHIAVLEGAPALSENWQLFENNEQLFDAARTAQAATIIFSLTQNSQINSIARQIHSLRRQRGSALKLIVRENQASLRATDERLLLGCGATLIIPWNAPLSRCLTMIESVQGAKFTRHVPEDISVLIDQMQPLKLRGYQKWDVFCSGISALMNNALLPADGKGVMVALRPVPGLRVEQALTLCRPNRMGDIVTIGENRLMLFLSFCRINDLDTALNHIFPLPVNDIFTNRMVWFEDSQIAAEILQMQALRPEKWVKPLAATLDLNSVRHVSREGHSWRRQPTPVTLLDDTPREQTK
;
A
#
# COMPACT_ATOMS: atom_id res chain seq x y z
N MET A 1 2.17 -1.50 39.56
CA MET A 1 2.77 -2.64 38.82
C MET A 1 4.28 -2.53 38.94
N PRO A 2 5.01 -3.63 39.18
CA PRO A 2 6.47 -3.58 39.29
C PRO A 2 7.08 -3.19 37.94
N SER A 3 7.71 -2.02 37.87
CA SER A 3 8.43 -1.51 36.68
C SER A 3 9.90 -1.92 36.64
N SER A 4 10.34 -2.78 37.57
CA SER A 4 11.72 -3.23 37.71
C SER A 4 11.78 -4.73 37.99
N ILE A 5 12.89 -5.36 37.60
CA ILE A 5 13.16 -6.79 37.86
C ILE A 5 13.11 -7.13 39.35
N ASN A 6 13.51 -6.21 40.22
CA ASN A 6 13.43 -6.36 41.67
C ASN A 6 11.98 -6.43 42.16
N GLY A 7 11.08 -5.63 41.56
CA GLY A 7 9.66 -5.70 41.85
C GLY A 7 9.02 -7.00 41.37
N LEU A 8 9.43 -7.52 40.20
CA LEU A 8 8.98 -8.83 39.72
C LEU A 8 9.43 -9.97 40.63
N ASN A 9 10.66 -9.91 41.15
CA ASN A 9 11.18 -10.90 42.09
C ASN A 9 10.48 -10.85 43.47
N ALA A 10 10.08 -9.66 43.92
CA ALA A 10 9.35 -9.46 45.17
C ALA A 10 7.90 -9.94 45.10
N LEU A 11 7.27 -9.90 43.92
CA LEU A 11 5.86 -10.23 43.70
C LEU A 11 5.40 -11.52 44.39
N ARG A 12 6.16 -12.61 44.23
CA ARG A 12 5.83 -13.90 44.84
C ARG A 12 5.72 -13.79 46.36
N ARG A 13 6.66 -13.09 46.99
CA ARG A 13 6.69 -12.90 48.44
C ARG A 13 5.48 -12.06 48.87
N ASP A 14 5.19 -10.99 48.14
CA ASP A 14 4.09 -10.08 48.45
C ASP A 14 2.72 -10.78 48.32
N LEU A 15 2.54 -11.63 47.30
CA LEU A 15 1.35 -12.47 47.14
C LEU A 15 1.17 -13.43 48.31
N MET A 16 2.24 -14.15 48.70
CA MET A 16 2.20 -15.09 49.83
C MET A 16 1.95 -14.41 51.18
N CYS A 17 2.38 -13.16 51.35
CA CYS A 17 2.13 -12.39 52.57
C CYS A 17 0.67 -11.92 52.67
N SER A 18 -0.03 -11.80 51.55
CA SER A 18 -1.37 -11.20 51.50
C SER A 18 -2.48 -12.25 51.47
N ILE A 19 -2.23 -13.40 50.85
CA ILE A 19 -3.25 -14.42 50.56
C ILE A 19 -2.64 -15.83 50.51
N ASN A 20 -3.45 -16.85 50.80
CA ASN A 20 -3.11 -18.24 50.48
C ASN A 20 -3.33 -18.46 48.97
N PRO A 21 -2.29 -18.75 48.17
CA PRO A 21 -2.41 -18.85 46.71
C PRO A 21 -3.16 -20.08 46.20
N GLU A 22 -3.46 -21.08 47.04
CA GLU A 22 -4.05 -22.34 46.57
C GLU A 22 -5.38 -22.12 45.82
N HIS A 23 -5.48 -22.63 44.59
CA HIS A 23 -6.63 -22.48 43.69
C HIS A 23 -6.97 -21.04 43.26
N TYR A 24 -6.07 -20.07 43.46
CA TYR A 24 -6.27 -18.71 42.94
C TYR A 24 -5.88 -18.58 41.47
N PHE A 25 -6.62 -17.71 40.77
CA PHE A 25 -6.29 -17.23 39.44
C PHE A 25 -5.85 -15.76 39.51
N PHE A 26 -4.55 -15.53 39.32
CA PHE A 26 -3.95 -14.21 39.34
C PHE A 26 -3.90 -13.62 37.94
N ILE A 27 -4.37 -12.38 37.80
CA ILE A 27 -4.26 -11.61 36.55
C ILE A 27 -3.34 -10.42 36.81
N LEU A 28 -2.23 -10.38 36.09
CA LEU A 28 -1.29 -9.25 36.12
C LEU A 28 -1.42 -8.47 34.82
N LEU A 29 -1.84 -7.21 34.94
CA LEU A 29 -1.92 -6.27 33.84
C LEU A 29 -0.65 -5.42 33.81
N SER A 30 0.20 -5.59 32.81
CA SER A 30 1.38 -4.75 32.64
C SER A 30 0.98 -3.34 32.16
N SER A 31 1.69 -2.32 32.64
CA SER A 31 1.74 -1.04 31.93
C SER A 31 2.67 -1.15 30.71
N ASP A 32 2.53 -0.22 29.76
CA ASP A 32 3.33 -0.20 28.53
C ASP A 32 4.84 -0.28 28.81
N ASN A 33 5.55 -1.09 28.01
CA ASN A 33 7.02 -1.17 27.92
C ASN A 33 7.78 -1.66 29.17
N VAL A 34 7.12 -2.24 30.18
CA VAL A 34 7.80 -2.77 31.39
C VAL A 34 8.84 -3.84 31.06
N TRP A 35 8.64 -4.60 29.99
CA TRP A 35 9.47 -5.74 29.60
C TRP A 35 10.60 -5.38 28.64
N GLU A 36 10.56 -4.21 28.00
CA GLU A 36 11.63 -3.78 27.08
C GLU A 36 12.95 -3.52 27.80
N ASN A 37 12.88 -3.10 29.06
CA ASN A 37 14.06 -2.74 29.86
C ASN A 37 14.65 -3.92 30.65
N ILE A 38 14.08 -5.12 30.55
CA ILE A 38 14.54 -6.30 31.29
C ILE A 38 15.40 -7.20 30.39
N PRO A 39 16.62 -7.56 30.81
CA PRO A 39 17.45 -8.49 30.06
C PRO A 39 16.74 -9.84 29.84
N PRO A 40 16.83 -10.43 28.63
CA PRO A 40 16.16 -11.71 28.32
C PRO A 40 16.53 -12.86 29.25
N ALA A 41 17.77 -12.89 29.75
CA ALA A 41 18.26 -13.94 30.65
C ALA A 41 17.55 -13.89 32.02
N ASP A 42 17.40 -12.70 32.58
CA ASP A 42 16.72 -12.49 33.87
C ASP A 42 15.23 -12.82 33.76
N LEU A 43 14.65 -12.50 32.60
CA LEU A 43 13.26 -12.81 32.30
C LEU A 43 12.98 -14.31 32.25
N ARG A 44 13.84 -15.06 31.55
CA ARG A 44 13.75 -16.53 31.50
C ARG A 44 13.87 -17.14 32.89
N HIS A 45 14.82 -16.64 33.68
CA HIS A 45 15.00 -17.09 35.05
C HIS A 45 13.73 -16.85 35.89
N TRP A 46 13.17 -15.65 35.79
CA TRP A 46 11.95 -15.29 36.50
C TRP A 46 10.76 -16.18 36.09
N LEU A 47 10.55 -16.39 34.79
CA LEU A 47 9.49 -17.27 34.27
C LEU A 47 9.61 -18.70 34.80
N ALA A 48 10.82 -19.27 34.79
CA ALA A 48 11.05 -20.62 35.31
C ALA A 48 10.78 -20.72 36.82
N VAL A 49 11.12 -19.67 37.59
CA VAL A 49 10.86 -19.62 39.04
C VAL A 49 9.36 -19.47 39.32
N MET A 50 8.67 -18.64 38.54
CA MET A 50 7.23 -18.44 38.68
C MET A 50 6.42 -19.67 38.29
N GLY A 51 6.76 -20.34 37.17
CA GLY A 51 6.10 -21.58 36.77
C GLY A 51 6.19 -22.67 37.85
N LYS A 52 7.37 -22.86 38.44
CA LYS A 52 7.54 -23.79 39.58
C LYS A 52 6.74 -23.37 40.80
N TRP A 53 6.59 -22.06 41.05
CA TRP A 53 5.80 -21.56 42.17
C TRP A 53 4.30 -21.78 41.94
N THR A 54 3.79 -21.53 40.75
CA THR A 54 2.37 -21.77 40.41
C THR A 54 2.01 -23.24 40.50
N GLU A 55 2.90 -24.14 40.06
CA GLU A 55 2.72 -25.60 40.19
C GLU A 55 2.66 -26.03 41.67
N ARG A 56 3.62 -25.58 42.48
CA ARG A 56 3.70 -25.96 43.92
C ARG A 56 2.48 -25.50 44.71
N ASN A 57 1.94 -24.34 44.36
CA ASN A 57 0.80 -23.75 45.05
C ASN A 57 -0.53 -24.04 44.36
N LYS A 58 -0.57 -24.86 43.30
CA LYS A 58 -1.78 -25.16 42.51
C LYS A 58 -2.58 -23.90 42.14
N CYS A 59 -1.89 -22.87 41.70
CA CYS A 59 -2.49 -21.60 41.29
C CYS A 59 -2.18 -21.31 39.82
N SER A 60 -2.92 -20.39 39.23
CA SER A 60 -2.75 -19.99 37.84
C SER A 60 -2.42 -18.51 37.74
N LEU A 61 -1.53 -18.17 36.83
CA LEU A 61 -1.09 -16.79 36.61
C LEU A 61 -1.24 -16.44 35.14
N LEU A 62 -2.11 -15.48 34.84
CA LEU A 62 -2.23 -14.85 33.53
C LEU A 62 -1.51 -13.51 33.53
N PHE A 63 -0.57 -13.37 32.60
CA PHE A 63 0.11 -12.11 32.34
C PHE A 63 -0.44 -11.47 31.08
N VAL A 64 -0.94 -10.24 31.18
CA VAL A 64 -1.42 -9.45 30.04
C VAL A 64 -0.46 -8.30 29.82
N ASN A 65 0.28 -8.34 28.71
CA ASN A 65 1.19 -7.28 28.31
C ASN A 65 0.54 -6.40 27.23
N VAL A 66 0.63 -5.08 27.41
CA VAL A 66 0.19 -4.09 26.41
C VAL A 66 1.45 -3.41 25.88
N GLY A 67 1.61 -3.37 24.57
CA GLY A 67 2.80 -2.80 23.93
C GLY A 67 2.73 -2.87 22.41
N ASN A 68 3.35 -1.89 21.74
CA ASN A 68 3.49 -1.87 20.29
C ASN A 68 4.72 -2.67 19.87
N ASN A 69 4.57 -3.52 18.85
CA ASN A 69 5.68 -4.23 18.19
C ASN A 69 6.40 -5.31 19.06
N ASN A 70 5.61 -6.22 19.64
CA ASN A 70 6.09 -7.27 20.55
C ASN A 70 6.80 -8.46 19.87
N ASP A 71 7.11 -8.41 18.57
CA ASP A 71 7.60 -9.59 17.81
C ASP A 71 8.90 -10.19 18.38
N LYS A 72 9.83 -9.35 18.86
CA LYS A 72 11.08 -9.81 19.49
C LYS A 72 10.83 -10.55 20.81
N GLN A 73 9.93 -10.02 21.64
CA GLN A 73 9.56 -10.63 22.92
C GLN A 73 8.73 -11.89 22.71
N PHE A 74 7.82 -11.87 21.74
CA PHE A 74 7.01 -13.01 21.37
C PHE A 74 7.90 -14.18 20.93
N SER A 75 8.88 -13.94 20.06
CA SER A 75 9.87 -14.95 19.65
C SER A 75 10.68 -15.51 20.82
N LEU A 76 11.10 -14.65 21.76
CA LEU A 76 11.77 -15.08 22.99
C LEU A 76 10.88 -16.00 23.84
N LEU A 77 9.62 -15.63 24.05
CA LEU A 77 8.68 -16.38 24.89
C LEU A 77 8.23 -17.69 24.24
N VAL A 78 8.15 -17.75 22.91
CA VAL A 78 7.91 -19.00 22.16
C VAL A 78 8.99 -20.04 22.51
N SER A 79 10.25 -19.64 22.67
CA SER A 79 11.33 -20.56 23.05
C SER A 79 11.18 -21.14 24.48
N GLU A 80 10.38 -20.49 25.34
CA GLU A 80 10.18 -20.86 26.75
C GLU A 80 8.93 -21.72 27.00
N HIS A 81 8.49 -22.50 25.99
CA HIS A 81 7.34 -23.42 26.07
C HIS A 81 7.39 -24.43 27.24
N ARG A 82 8.56 -24.69 27.85
CA ARG A 82 8.69 -25.58 29.02
C ARG A 82 8.33 -24.91 30.34
N SER A 83 8.37 -23.58 30.39
CA SER A 83 8.12 -22.79 31.60
C SER A 83 6.73 -22.13 31.58
N LEU A 84 6.09 -22.08 30.42
CA LEU A 84 4.79 -21.46 30.19
C LEU A 84 3.74 -22.51 29.82
N SER A 85 2.54 -22.37 30.36
CA SER A 85 1.39 -23.20 29.96
C SER A 85 0.69 -22.68 28.71
N GLY A 86 0.97 -21.45 28.27
CA GLY A 86 0.40 -20.90 27.05
C GLY A 86 0.95 -19.54 26.68
N LEU A 87 0.89 -19.22 25.39
CA LEU A 87 1.28 -17.94 24.82
C LEU A 87 0.34 -17.60 23.65
N ALA A 88 -0.28 -16.42 23.74
CA ALA A 88 -1.11 -15.86 22.68
C ALA A 88 -0.84 -14.36 22.53
N SER A 89 -1.08 -13.83 21.33
CA SER A 89 -0.99 -12.41 21.04
C SER A 89 -2.22 -11.92 20.30
N LEU A 90 -2.64 -10.70 20.61
CA LEU A 90 -3.71 -10.01 19.90
C LEU A 90 -3.09 -8.82 19.15
N ARG A 91 -3.19 -8.83 17.83
CA ARG A 91 -2.65 -7.78 16.95
C ARG A 91 -3.80 -7.08 16.23
N ALA A 92 -3.85 -5.75 16.31
CA ALA A 92 -4.80 -4.96 15.52
C ALA A 92 -4.21 -4.71 14.12
N GLN A 93 -4.91 -5.14 13.07
CA GLN A 93 -4.56 -4.82 11.68
C GLN A 93 -5.75 -4.13 11.02
N SER A 94 -5.71 -2.79 11.00
CA SER A 94 -6.77 -1.91 10.48
C SER A 94 -8.13 -2.15 11.12
N ASP A 95 -8.96 -3.03 10.53
CA ASP A 95 -10.35 -3.30 10.92
C ASP A 95 -10.57 -4.70 11.53
N ILE A 96 -9.55 -5.58 11.48
CA ILE A 96 -9.60 -6.92 12.05
C ILE A 96 -8.54 -7.04 13.13
N HIS A 97 -8.91 -7.68 14.23
CA HIS A 97 -7.96 -8.08 15.26
C HIS A 97 -7.60 -9.55 15.04
N ARG A 98 -6.31 -9.86 14.98
CA ARG A 98 -5.83 -11.22 14.83
C ARG A 98 -5.39 -11.73 16.19
N PHE A 99 -5.96 -12.85 16.60
CA PHE A 99 -5.60 -13.57 17.80
C PHE A 99 -4.74 -14.78 17.42
N ASP A 100 -3.44 -14.64 17.58
CA ASP A 100 -2.45 -15.67 17.26
C ASP A 100 -2.09 -16.45 18.53
N ILE A 101 -2.41 -17.75 18.55
CA ILE A 101 -2.09 -18.69 19.62
C ILE A 101 -0.83 -19.45 19.21
N ALA A 102 0.30 -19.15 19.85
CA ALA A 102 1.54 -19.88 19.60
C ALA A 102 1.43 -21.31 20.15
N PHE A 103 1.07 -21.43 21.41
CA PHE A 103 0.76 -22.69 22.06
C PHE A 103 -0.14 -22.44 23.27
N TRP A 104 -0.99 -23.39 23.59
CA TRP A 104 -1.84 -23.38 24.77
C TRP A 104 -2.02 -24.82 25.25
N CYS A 105 -1.49 -25.11 26.43
CA CYS A 105 -1.52 -26.41 27.06
C CYS A 105 -2.74 -26.51 27.97
N ASN A 106 -3.49 -27.59 27.84
CA ASN A 106 -4.57 -27.97 28.76
C ASN A 106 -4.43 -29.44 29.14
N GLU A 107 -5.33 -29.94 29.99
CA GLU A 107 -5.34 -31.35 30.43
C GLU A 107 -5.53 -32.35 29.27
N LYS A 108 -6.08 -31.90 28.14
CA LYS A 108 -6.40 -32.73 26.96
C LYS A 108 -5.33 -32.71 25.88
N GLY A 109 -4.32 -31.86 26.00
CA GLY A 109 -3.24 -31.73 25.02
C GLY A 109 -2.78 -30.29 24.80
N VAL A 110 -2.04 -30.08 23.72
CA VAL A 110 -1.50 -28.77 23.34
C VAL A 110 -2.17 -28.32 22.04
N THR A 111 -2.79 -27.14 22.08
CA THR A 111 -3.22 -26.43 20.87
C THR A 111 -2.11 -25.47 20.47
N ALA A 112 -1.54 -25.62 19.29
CA ALA A 112 -0.46 -24.79 18.80
C ALA A 112 -0.73 -24.28 17.39
N ASP A 113 -0.10 -23.15 17.05
CA ASP A 113 -0.14 -22.52 15.73
C ASP A 113 -1.56 -22.29 15.19
N GLN A 114 -2.45 -21.75 16.04
CA GLN A 114 -3.78 -21.34 15.62
C GLN A 114 -3.86 -19.83 15.47
N GLN A 115 -4.53 -19.39 14.40
CA GLN A 115 -4.71 -17.98 14.10
C GLN A 115 -6.19 -17.73 13.91
N LEU A 116 -6.77 -16.95 14.82
CA LEU A 116 -8.20 -16.66 14.84
C LEU A 116 -8.39 -15.19 14.51
N ASN A 117 -9.23 -14.93 13.52
CA ASN A 117 -9.71 -13.57 13.28
C ASN A 117 -10.77 -13.26 14.33
N VAL A 118 -10.59 -12.18 15.07
CA VAL A 118 -11.53 -11.72 16.09
C VAL A 118 -11.92 -10.28 15.80
N HIS A 119 -13.14 -9.96 16.16
CA HIS A 119 -13.68 -8.64 15.91
C HIS A 119 -14.45 -8.15 17.13
N TRP A 120 -14.40 -6.84 17.33
CA TRP A 120 -14.99 -6.16 18.47
C TRP A 120 -16.33 -5.52 18.06
N GLN A 121 -17.44 -6.12 18.47
CA GLN A 121 -18.79 -5.53 18.33
C GLN A 121 -19.55 -5.61 19.65
N ASN A 122 -20.34 -4.57 19.93
CA ASN A 122 -21.27 -4.53 21.07
C ASN A 122 -20.62 -4.86 22.43
N GLY A 123 -19.36 -4.43 22.63
CA GLY A 123 -18.60 -4.66 23.86
C GLY A 123 -18.14 -6.11 24.06
N LYS A 124 -18.15 -6.95 23.02
CA LYS A 124 -17.70 -8.35 23.08
C LYS A 124 -16.76 -8.66 21.93
N TRP A 125 -15.75 -9.48 22.23
CA TRP A 125 -14.93 -10.14 21.21
C TRP A 125 -15.72 -11.31 20.63
N GLN A 126 -15.88 -11.32 19.32
CA GLN A 126 -16.45 -12.45 18.58
C GLN A 126 -15.38 -13.04 17.67
N ILE A 127 -15.25 -14.36 17.68
CA ILE A 127 -14.44 -15.08 16.70
C ILE A 127 -15.18 -14.95 15.37
N VAL A 128 -14.48 -14.40 14.39
CA VAL A 128 -14.87 -14.55 13.00
C VAL A 128 -14.53 -15.99 12.68
N GLU A 129 -15.53 -16.88 12.73
CA GLU A 129 -15.40 -18.18 12.09
C GLU A 129 -15.17 -17.87 10.61
N ASP A 130 -13.89 -17.83 10.20
CA ASP A 130 -13.55 -18.23 8.86
C ASP A 130 -14.10 -19.65 8.80
N ALA A 131 -15.25 -19.79 8.14
CA ALA A 131 -15.69 -21.08 7.68
C ALA A 131 -14.51 -21.62 6.91
N GLU A 132 -13.70 -22.46 7.55
CA GLU A 132 -12.89 -23.46 6.89
C GLU A 132 -13.90 -24.35 6.17
N SER A 133 -14.40 -23.83 5.04
CA SER A 133 -14.67 -24.64 3.89
C SER A 133 -13.37 -25.41 3.70
N SER A 134 -13.36 -26.61 4.25
CA SER A 134 -12.58 -27.73 3.73
C SER A 134 -12.54 -27.57 2.20
N PRO A 135 -11.37 -27.72 1.57
CA PRO A 135 -11.25 -27.55 0.12
C PRO A 135 -12.05 -28.69 -0.53
N GLN A 136 -13.35 -28.48 -0.74
CA GLN A 136 -14.03 -29.17 -1.80
C GLN A 136 -13.28 -28.82 -3.08
N PRO A 137 -12.89 -29.79 -3.91
CA PRO A 137 -12.29 -29.51 -5.20
C PRO A 137 -13.28 -28.65 -5.99
N ARG A 138 -12.99 -27.35 -6.08
CA ARG A 138 -13.82 -26.40 -6.81
C ARG A 138 -13.58 -26.69 -8.28
N SER A 139 -14.66 -27.01 -9.00
CA SER A 139 -14.59 -27.57 -10.36
C SER A 139 -13.85 -26.68 -11.37
N ASP A 140 -13.69 -25.39 -11.07
CA ASP A 140 -13.11 -24.40 -11.97
C ASP A 140 -11.66 -24.01 -11.64
N GLU A 141 -10.97 -24.72 -10.74
CA GLU A 141 -9.60 -24.36 -10.35
C GLU A 141 -8.61 -24.32 -11.53
N LYS A 142 -8.78 -25.22 -12.51
CA LYS A 142 -7.96 -25.26 -13.73
C LYS A 142 -8.34 -24.19 -14.76
N ARG A 143 -9.46 -23.49 -14.59
CA ARG A 143 -9.99 -22.53 -15.56
C ARG A 143 -9.16 -21.25 -15.53
N VAL A 144 -8.78 -20.76 -16.71
CA VAL A 144 -8.04 -19.51 -16.90
C VAL A 144 -8.89 -18.54 -17.71
N LEU A 145 -9.35 -17.48 -17.06
CA LEU A 145 -10.02 -16.35 -17.70
C LEU A 145 -8.98 -15.27 -17.97
N SER A 146 -8.71 -14.94 -19.22
CA SER A 146 -7.63 -14.01 -19.57
C SER A 146 -8.11 -12.96 -20.56
N HIS A 147 -7.56 -11.75 -20.43
CA HIS A 147 -7.62 -10.78 -21.50
C HIS A 147 -6.82 -11.27 -22.73
N ILE A 148 -7.31 -11.03 -23.94
CA ILE A 148 -6.70 -11.53 -25.20
C ILE A 148 -5.27 -11.02 -25.40
N ALA A 149 -5.01 -9.76 -25.01
CA ALA A 149 -3.69 -9.13 -25.11
C ALA A 149 -2.59 -9.82 -24.28
N VAL A 150 -2.93 -10.68 -23.31
CA VAL A 150 -1.95 -11.41 -22.50
C VAL A 150 -1.19 -12.44 -23.33
N LEU A 151 -1.84 -13.02 -24.34
CA LEU A 151 -1.26 -14.07 -25.19
C LEU A 151 -0.52 -13.53 -26.42
N GLU A 152 -0.37 -12.20 -26.55
CA GLU A 152 0.41 -11.56 -27.61
C GLU A 152 0.01 -12.03 -29.04
N GLY A 153 -1.27 -12.36 -29.24
CA GLY A 153 -1.83 -12.84 -30.51
C GLY A 153 -1.93 -14.37 -30.65
N ALA A 154 -1.45 -15.14 -29.68
CA ALA A 154 -1.63 -16.59 -29.67
C ALA A 154 -3.10 -16.98 -29.32
N PRO A 155 -3.62 -18.08 -29.89
CA PRO A 155 -4.93 -18.61 -29.53
C PRO A 155 -4.93 -19.19 -28.12
N ALA A 156 -6.12 -19.55 -27.62
CA ALA A 156 -6.27 -20.24 -26.33
C ALA A 156 -5.37 -21.48 -26.26
N LEU A 157 -4.54 -21.55 -25.21
CA LEU A 157 -3.49 -22.57 -25.07
C LEU A 157 -4.03 -23.95 -24.70
N SER A 158 -5.24 -24.01 -24.12
CA SER A 158 -5.96 -25.25 -23.83
C SER A 158 -7.46 -24.98 -23.68
N GLU A 159 -8.26 -26.04 -23.54
CA GLU A 159 -9.72 -25.96 -23.32
C GLU A 159 -10.10 -25.18 -22.05
N ASN A 160 -9.17 -25.05 -21.11
CA ASN A 160 -9.39 -24.32 -19.87
C ASN A 160 -9.23 -22.80 -20.02
N TRP A 161 -8.70 -22.33 -21.17
CA TRP A 161 -8.46 -20.91 -21.43
C TRP A 161 -9.66 -20.29 -22.12
N GLN A 162 -10.19 -19.23 -21.52
CA GLN A 162 -11.21 -18.39 -22.13
C GLN A 162 -10.66 -16.97 -22.25
N LEU A 163 -10.70 -16.45 -23.48
CA LEU A 163 -10.15 -15.15 -23.83
C LEU A 163 -11.27 -14.10 -23.93
N PHE A 164 -11.00 -12.90 -23.44
CA PHE A 164 -11.92 -11.76 -23.45
C PHE A 164 -11.25 -10.56 -24.10
N GLU A 165 -12.04 -9.75 -24.82
CA GLU A 165 -11.52 -8.58 -25.54
C GLU A 165 -11.22 -7.39 -24.64
N ASN A 166 -11.91 -7.29 -23.50
CA ASN A 166 -11.75 -6.20 -22.55
C ASN A 166 -11.81 -6.69 -21.09
N ASN A 167 -11.28 -5.87 -20.18
CA ASN A 167 -11.24 -6.18 -18.75
C ASN A 167 -12.64 -6.19 -18.08
N GLU A 168 -13.63 -5.50 -18.64
CA GLU A 168 -14.99 -5.45 -18.09
C GLU A 168 -15.73 -6.77 -18.30
N GLN A 169 -15.70 -7.31 -19.52
CA GLN A 169 -16.24 -8.64 -19.86
C GLN A 169 -15.53 -9.74 -19.05
N LEU A 170 -14.21 -9.63 -18.91
CA LEU A 170 -13.42 -10.52 -18.05
C LEU A 170 -13.90 -10.46 -16.60
N PHE A 171 -14.14 -9.26 -16.06
CA PHE A 171 -14.64 -9.06 -14.71
C PHE A 171 -16.04 -9.66 -14.52
N ASP A 172 -16.96 -9.44 -15.46
CA ASP A 172 -18.31 -10.00 -15.38
C ASP A 172 -18.32 -11.53 -15.42
N ALA A 173 -17.50 -12.13 -16.28
CA ALA A 173 -17.31 -13.58 -16.30
C ALA A 173 -16.70 -14.09 -14.97
N ALA A 174 -15.70 -13.38 -14.44
CA ALA A 174 -15.01 -13.73 -13.21
C ALA A 174 -15.92 -13.71 -11.97
N ARG A 175 -17.02 -12.95 -11.97
CA ARG A 175 -18.00 -12.92 -10.86
C ARG A 175 -18.64 -14.29 -10.61
N THR A 176 -18.70 -15.14 -11.63
CA THR A 176 -19.24 -16.51 -11.51
C THR A 176 -18.19 -17.54 -11.08
N ALA A 177 -16.90 -17.22 -11.22
CA ALA A 177 -15.78 -18.13 -10.94
C ALA A 177 -15.47 -18.24 -9.44
N GLN A 178 -14.99 -19.38 -8.96
CA GLN A 178 -14.78 -19.66 -7.54
C GLN A 178 -13.31 -19.95 -7.17
N ALA A 179 -12.57 -20.63 -8.04
CA ALA A 179 -11.14 -20.90 -7.87
C ALA A 179 -10.32 -20.67 -9.15
N ALA A 180 -10.92 -20.13 -10.21
CA ALA A 180 -10.24 -19.84 -11.46
C ALA A 180 -9.06 -18.86 -11.32
N THR A 181 -8.22 -18.84 -12.36
CA THR A 181 -7.19 -17.83 -12.57
C THR A 181 -7.70 -16.73 -13.48
N ILE A 182 -7.66 -15.48 -13.03
CA ILE A 182 -8.14 -14.31 -13.76
C ILE A 182 -6.94 -13.41 -14.07
N ILE A 183 -6.73 -13.11 -15.36
CA ILE A 183 -5.57 -12.35 -15.82
C ILE A 183 -6.04 -11.08 -16.52
N PHE A 184 -5.95 -9.97 -15.79
CA PHE A 184 -6.21 -8.63 -16.32
C PHE A 184 -5.01 -8.14 -17.15
N SER A 185 -5.29 -7.35 -18.18
CA SER A 185 -4.25 -6.67 -18.95
C SER A 185 -4.20 -5.18 -18.61
N LEU A 186 -3.01 -4.67 -18.32
CA LEU A 186 -2.74 -3.26 -18.06
C LEU A 186 -1.91 -2.67 -19.19
N THR A 187 -2.51 -1.76 -19.97
CA THR A 187 -1.83 -1.06 -21.05
C THR A 187 -1.56 0.41 -20.73
N GLN A 188 -2.44 1.06 -19.95
CA GLN A 188 -2.35 2.48 -19.63
C GLN A 188 -2.60 2.77 -18.14
N ASN A 189 -1.95 3.81 -17.61
CA ASN A 189 -2.11 4.23 -16.21
C ASN A 189 -3.54 4.61 -15.82
N SER A 190 -4.34 5.08 -16.78
CA SER A 190 -5.76 5.44 -16.55
C SER A 190 -6.61 4.25 -16.09
N GLN A 191 -6.21 3.02 -16.46
CA GLN A 191 -6.95 1.79 -16.15
C GLN A 191 -6.70 1.28 -14.72
N ILE A 192 -5.63 1.74 -14.06
CA ILE A 192 -5.18 1.22 -12.76
C ILE A 192 -6.32 1.28 -11.72
N ASN A 193 -6.98 2.43 -11.60
CA ASN A 193 -8.07 2.60 -10.64
C ASN A 193 -9.29 1.73 -10.94
N SER A 194 -9.58 1.49 -12.23
CA SER A 194 -10.67 0.59 -12.64
C SER A 194 -10.34 -0.86 -12.30
N ILE A 195 -9.14 -1.32 -12.66
CA ILE A 195 -8.66 -2.68 -12.37
C ILE A 195 -8.57 -2.90 -10.85
N ALA A 196 -8.10 -1.91 -10.09
CA ALA A 196 -8.05 -1.99 -8.62
C ALA A 196 -9.44 -2.23 -8.01
N ARG A 197 -10.47 -1.51 -8.48
CA ARG A 197 -11.88 -1.71 -8.07
C ARG A 197 -12.40 -3.10 -8.44
N GLN A 198 -12.09 -3.58 -9.64
CA GLN A 198 -12.49 -4.91 -10.10
C GLN A 198 -11.83 -6.01 -9.25
N ILE A 199 -10.53 -5.92 -8.99
CA ILE A 199 -9.78 -6.87 -8.15
C ILE A 199 -10.32 -6.89 -6.72
N HIS A 200 -10.53 -5.71 -6.12
CA HIS A 200 -11.09 -5.58 -4.78
C HIS A 200 -12.48 -6.21 -4.68
N SER A 201 -13.37 -5.89 -5.63
CA SER A 201 -14.71 -6.47 -5.69
C SER A 201 -14.68 -7.99 -5.81
N LEU A 202 -13.86 -8.55 -6.71
CA LEU A 202 -13.72 -10.00 -6.87
C LEU A 202 -13.19 -10.64 -5.59
N ARG A 203 -12.17 -10.05 -4.96
CA ARG A 203 -11.55 -10.59 -3.75
C ARG A 203 -12.53 -10.62 -2.58
N ARG A 204 -13.33 -9.57 -2.41
CA ARG A 204 -14.35 -9.47 -1.35
C ARG A 204 -15.55 -10.40 -1.62
N GLN A 205 -16.03 -10.50 -2.85
CA GLN A 205 -17.23 -11.29 -3.18
C GLN A 205 -16.95 -12.79 -3.31
N ARG A 206 -15.75 -13.19 -3.74
CA ARG A 206 -15.42 -14.59 -4.09
C ARG A 206 -14.41 -15.25 -3.16
N GLY A 207 -13.71 -14.46 -2.34
CA GLY A 207 -12.80 -14.94 -1.30
C GLY A 207 -11.38 -15.25 -1.77
N SER A 208 -10.69 -16.08 -1.00
CA SER A 208 -9.24 -16.29 -1.10
C SER A 208 -8.78 -17.25 -2.20
N ALA A 209 -9.68 -18.04 -2.77
CA ALA A 209 -9.31 -19.11 -3.72
C ALA A 209 -9.09 -18.63 -5.16
N LEU A 210 -9.54 -17.43 -5.53
CA LEU A 210 -9.27 -16.88 -6.85
C LEU A 210 -7.80 -16.44 -6.99
N LYS A 211 -7.18 -16.79 -8.12
CA LYS A 211 -5.87 -16.23 -8.50
C LYS A 211 -6.10 -14.99 -9.36
N LEU A 212 -5.82 -13.81 -8.82
CA LEU A 212 -6.00 -12.55 -9.53
C LEU A 212 -4.63 -12.04 -9.99
N ILE A 213 -4.41 -12.00 -11.29
CA ILE A 213 -3.13 -11.62 -11.90
C ILE A 213 -3.33 -10.35 -12.73
N VAL A 214 -2.38 -9.44 -12.69
CA VAL A 214 -2.32 -8.27 -13.59
C VAL A 214 -1.07 -8.37 -14.46
N ARG A 215 -1.26 -8.47 -15.78
CA ARG A 215 -0.19 -8.44 -16.78
C ARG A 215 0.00 -7.01 -17.28
N GLU A 216 1.16 -6.45 -17.00
CA GLU A 216 1.60 -5.18 -17.58
C GLU A 216 2.14 -5.41 -19.00
N ASN A 217 1.55 -4.73 -19.99
CA ASN A 217 1.97 -4.83 -21.40
C ASN A 217 2.97 -3.75 -21.82
N GLN A 218 2.96 -2.60 -21.14
CA GLN A 218 3.84 -1.45 -21.40
C GLN A 218 4.36 -0.91 -20.08
N ALA A 219 5.59 -0.38 -20.07
CA ALA A 219 6.25 0.22 -18.90
C ALA A 219 5.47 1.44 -18.36
N SER A 220 4.48 1.18 -17.51
CA SER A 220 3.41 2.11 -17.16
C SER A 220 3.12 2.09 -15.66
N LEU A 221 3.31 0.94 -15.02
CA LEU A 221 3.02 0.71 -13.61
C LEU A 221 4.14 1.28 -12.72
N ARG A 222 3.77 2.13 -11.76
CA ARG A 222 4.65 2.63 -10.71
C ARG A 222 4.65 1.69 -9.52
N ALA A 223 5.69 1.76 -8.68
CA ALA A 223 5.78 0.97 -7.46
C ALA A 223 4.60 1.20 -6.48
N THR A 224 4.00 2.40 -6.47
CA THR A 224 2.78 2.63 -5.69
C THR A 224 1.56 1.96 -6.26
N ASP A 225 1.38 2.06 -7.57
CA ASP A 225 0.23 1.47 -8.24
C ASP A 225 0.29 -0.06 -8.16
N GLU A 226 1.51 -0.62 -8.25
CA GLU A 226 1.77 -2.03 -7.98
C GLU A 226 1.33 -2.42 -6.57
N ARG A 227 1.72 -1.64 -5.55
CA ARG A 227 1.27 -1.90 -4.17
C ARG A 227 -0.22 -1.70 -3.97
N LEU A 228 -0.84 -0.73 -4.65
CA LEU A 228 -2.29 -0.52 -4.61
C LEU A 228 -3.00 -1.76 -5.12
N LEU A 229 -2.60 -2.30 -6.27
CA LEU A 229 -3.19 -3.51 -6.85
C LEU A 229 -3.00 -4.73 -5.94
N LEU A 230 -1.80 -4.90 -5.37
CA LEU A 230 -1.52 -5.97 -4.38
C LEU A 230 -2.37 -5.80 -3.11
N GLY A 231 -2.52 -4.57 -2.60
CA GLY A 231 -3.35 -4.22 -1.44
C GLY A 231 -4.85 -4.41 -1.70
N CYS A 232 -5.31 -4.21 -2.94
CA CYS A 232 -6.68 -4.48 -3.36
C CYS A 232 -6.99 -5.98 -3.46
N GLY A 233 -5.98 -6.85 -3.51
CA GLY A 233 -6.18 -8.30 -3.54
C GLY A 233 -5.54 -9.04 -4.72
N ALA A 234 -4.69 -8.39 -5.52
CA ALA A 234 -3.96 -9.06 -6.58
C ALA A 234 -3.00 -10.12 -5.99
N THR A 235 -3.02 -11.32 -6.56
CA THR A 235 -2.10 -12.41 -6.20
C THR A 235 -0.70 -12.11 -6.73
N LEU A 236 -0.61 -11.73 -8.01
CA LEU A 236 0.66 -11.50 -8.70
C LEU A 236 0.53 -10.38 -9.74
N ILE A 237 1.61 -9.63 -9.94
CA ILE A 237 1.75 -8.67 -11.02
C ILE A 237 2.89 -9.14 -11.91
N ILE A 238 2.60 -9.27 -13.20
CA ILE A 238 3.55 -9.72 -14.21
C ILE A 238 4.07 -8.46 -14.93
N PRO A 239 5.37 -8.11 -14.77
CA PRO A 239 5.92 -6.87 -15.30
C PRO A 239 6.08 -6.90 -16.83
N TRP A 240 6.14 -5.73 -17.47
CA TRP A 240 6.25 -5.60 -18.93
C TRP A 240 7.51 -6.26 -19.52
N ASN A 241 8.60 -6.32 -18.76
CA ASN A 241 9.88 -6.89 -19.20
C ASN A 241 9.90 -8.43 -19.18
N ALA A 242 8.87 -9.08 -18.62
CA ALA A 242 8.75 -10.53 -18.66
C ALA A 242 8.19 -10.98 -20.03
N PRO A 243 8.89 -11.85 -20.80
CA PRO A 243 8.36 -12.37 -22.05
C PRO A 243 7.18 -13.35 -21.81
N LEU A 244 6.41 -13.66 -22.86
CA LEU A 244 5.28 -14.58 -22.79
C LEU A 244 5.62 -15.92 -22.11
N SER A 245 6.77 -16.52 -22.42
CA SER A 245 7.22 -17.77 -21.78
C SER A 245 7.32 -17.65 -20.26
N ARG A 246 7.89 -16.54 -19.76
CA ARG A 246 8.00 -16.25 -18.34
C ARG A 246 6.65 -15.92 -17.73
N CYS A 247 5.77 -15.23 -18.46
CA CYS A 247 4.38 -14.97 -18.07
C CYS A 247 3.64 -16.28 -17.79
N LEU A 248 3.70 -17.26 -18.70
CA LEU A 248 3.08 -18.57 -18.52
C LEU A 248 3.65 -19.34 -17.32
N THR A 249 4.96 -19.30 -17.09
CA THR A 249 5.58 -19.89 -15.89
C THR A 249 5.06 -19.26 -14.59
N MET A 250 4.87 -17.94 -14.60
CA MET A 250 4.34 -17.21 -13.43
C MET A 250 2.87 -17.53 -13.17
N ILE A 251 2.06 -17.70 -14.23
CA ILE A 251 0.66 -18.14 -14.12
C ILE A 251 0.57 -19.54 -13.50
N GLU A 252 1.46 -20.45 -13.90
CA GLU A 252 1.51 -21.80 -13.33
C GLU A 252 1.95 -21.79 -11.87
N SER A 253 2.91 -20.92 -11.49
CA SER A 253 3.43 -20.84 -10.13
C SER A 253 2.42 -20.44 -9.06
N VAL A 254 1.31 -19.80 -9.45
CA VAL A 254 0.24 -19.39 -8.51
C VAL A 254 -0.88 -20.41 -8.40
N GLN A 255 -0.86 -21.50 -9.18
CA GLN A 255 -1.85 -22.55 -9.06
C GLN A 255 -1.77 -23.21 -7.67
N GLY A 256 -2.94 -23.49 -7.07
CA GLY A 256 -3.05 -23.98 -5.69
C GLY A 256 -2.79 -22.94 -4.58
N ALA A 257 -2.31 -21.74 -4.90
CA ALA A 257 -2.09 -20.70 -3.90
C ALA A 257 -3.42 -20.09 -3.41
N LYS A 258 -3.57 -19.97 -2.08
CA LYS A 258 -4.68 -19.22 -1.45
C LYS A 258 -4.19 -17.84 -1.05
N PHE A 259 -5.03 -16.83 -1.25
CA PHE A 259 -4.75 -15.47 -0.82
C PHE A 259 -4.96 -15.32 0.69
N THR A 260 -3.89 -14.98 1.42
CA THR A 260 -3.89 -14.90 2.89
C THR A 260 -3.85 -13.47 3.44
N ARG A 261 -3.58 -12.48 2.59
CA ARG A 261 -3.50 -11.07 3.02
C ARG A 261 -4.91 -10.54 3.32
N HIS A 262 -5.00 -9.62 4.28
CA HIS A 262 -6.24 -8.91 4.54
C HIS A 262 -6.51 -7.87 3.44
N VAL A 263 -7.78 -7.76 3.02
CA VAL A 263 -8.26 -6.71 2.12
C VAL A 263 -9.34 -5.90 2.84
N PRO A 264 -9.11 -4.59 3.07
CA PRO A 264 -10.07 -3.66 3.68
C PRO A 264 -11.45 -3.69 3.02
N GLU A 265 -12.50 -3.39 3.79
CA GLU A 265 -13.88 -3.38 3.28
C GLU A 265 -14.11 -2.25 2.27
N ASP A 266 -13.65 -1.05 2.59
CA ASP A 266 -13.76 0.11 1.71
C ASP A 266 -12.48 0.31 0.90
N ILE A 267 -12.61 0.25 -0.43
CA ILE A 267 -11.51 0.52 -1.35
C ILE A 267 -11.11 2.00 -1.37
N SER A 268 -12.03 2.90 -1.03
CA SER A 268 -11.77 4.34 -1.04
C SER A 268 -10.65 4.68 -0.05
N VAL A 269 -10.65 4.01 1.11
CA VAL A 269 -9.59 4.11 2.12
C VAL A 269 -8.24 3.67 1.54
N LEU A 270 -8.19 2.54 0.83
CA LEU A 270 -6.95 2.07 0.17
C LEU A 270 -6.45 3.04 -0.90
N ILE A 271 -7.34 3.54 -1.76
CA ILE A 271 -6.97 4.47 -2.84
C ILE A 271 -6.48 5.79 -2.25
N ASP A 272 -7.17 6.33 -1.24
CA ASP A 272 -6.81 7.59 -0.60
C ASP A 272 -5.50 7.49 0.19
N GLN A 273 -5.27 6.34 0.83
CA GLN A 273 -4.04 6.07 1.57
C GLN A 273 -2.84 5.78 0.66
N MET A 274 -3.04 5.17 -0.51
CA MET A 274 -1.95 4.77 -1.41
C MET A 274 -1.68 5.78 -2.54
N GLN A 275 -2.59 6.72 -2.79
CA GLN A 275 -2.41 7.86 -3.71
C GLN A 275 -2.54 9.20 -2.96
N PRO A 276 -1.59 9.54 -2.06
CA PRO A 276 -1.73 10.72 -1.21
C PRO A 276 -1.73 12.06 -1.96
N LEU A 277 -1.19 12.11 -3.18
CA LEU A 277 -1.12 13.34 -3.97
C LEU A 277 -1.97 13.25 -5.24
N LYS A 278 -3.28 13.50 -5.09
CA LYS A 278 -4.24 13.63 -6.21
C LYS A 278 -4.12 14.94 -6.98
N LEU A 279 -2.97 15.61 -6.87
CA LEU A 279 -2.68 16.87 -7.53
C LEU A 279 -1.87 16.63 -8.80
N ARG A 280 -2.00 17.54 -9.76
CA ARG A 280 -1.22 17.50 -11.01
C ARG A 280 -0.91 18.92 -11.45
N GLY A 281 0.28 19.13 -12.01
CA GLY A 281 0.63 20.40 -12.62
C GLY A 281 0.82 21.51 -11.61
N TYR A 282 0.54 22.75 -12.03
CA TYR A 282 0.80 23.91 -11.21
C TYR A 282 -0.09 23.92 -9.97
N GLN A 283 0.55 24.09 -8.81
CA GLN A 283 -0.09 24.26 -7.51
C GLN A 283 0.42 25.55 -6.88
N LYS A 284 -0.46 26.21 -6.11
CA LYS A 284 -0.06 27.33 -5.25
C LYS A 284 0.96 26.84 -4.22
N TRP A 285 1.79 27.77 -3.73
CA TRP A 285 2.91 27.46 -2.84
C TRP A 285 2.49 26.70 -1.58
N ASP A 286 1.42 27.14 -0.93
CA ASP A 286 0.81 26.52 0.25
C ASP A 286 0.30 25.10 -0.02
N VAL A 287 -0.41 24.91 -1.13
CA VAL A 287 -0.95 23.60 -1.55
C VAL A 287 0.18 22.64 -1.91
N PHE A 288 1.22 23.13 -2.59
CA PHE A 288 2.40 22.36 -2.94
C PHE A 288 3.10 21.84 -1.67
N CYS A 289 3.40 22.74 -0.73
CA CYS A 289 4.07 22.36 0.52
C CYS A 289 3.22 21.39 1.35
N SER A 290 1.92 21.68 1.51
CA SER A 290 1.01 20.85 2.30
C SER A 290 0.84 19.45 1.69
N GLY A 291 0.74 19.36 0.36
CA GLY A 291 0.64 18.08 -0.35
C GLY A 291 1.87 17.20 -0.13
N ILE A 292 3.08 17.77 -0.25
CA ILE A 292 4.31 17.02 -0.04
C ILE A 292 4.46 16.63 1.44
N SER A 293 4.15 17.52 2.38
CA SER A 293 4.15 17.18 3.82
C SER A 293 3.20 16.02 4.15
N ALA A 294 1.99 16.02 3.59
CA ALA A 294 1.04 14.93 3.77
C ALA A 294 1.56 13.60 3.20
N LEU A 295 2.24 13.66 2.05
CA LEU A 295 2.86 12.49 1.42
C LEU A 295 4.05 11.96 2.24
N MET A 296 4.89 12.84 2.81
CA MET A 296 6.01 12.45 3.68
C MET A 296 5.54 11.79 4.98
N ASN A 297 4.44 12.27 5.56
CA ASN A 297 3.88 11.78 6.82
C ASN A 297 3.01 10.51 6.67
N ASN A 298 2.85 9.98 5.46
CA ASN A 298 2.03 8.81 5.21
C ASN A 298 2.77 7.51 5.59
N ALA A 299 2.38 6.90 6.71
CA ALA A 299 2.97 5.68 7.26
C ALA A 299 2.71 4.40 6.44
N LEU A 300 1.79 4.45 5.47
CA LEU A 300 1.46 3.31 4.60
C LEU A 300 2.32 3.27 3.33
N LEU A 301 2.97 4.40 3.01
CA LEU A 301 4.01 4.43 2.01
C LEU A 301 5.33 3.91 2.61
N PRO A 302 6.26 3.41 1.79
CA PRO A 302 7.58 3.01 2.26
C PRO A 302 8.28 4.14 2.97
N ALA A 303 9.19 3.77 3.87
CA ALA A 303 10.06 4.72 4.54
C ALA A 303 10.84 5.59 3.53
N ASP A 304 11.25 5.01 2.39
CA ASP A 304 12.07 5.67 1.37
C ASP A 304 11.52 5.55 -0.05
N GLY A 305 11.83 6.55 -0.89
CA GLY A 305 11.53 6.54 -2.32
C GLY A 305 10.15 7.09 -2.66
N LYS A 306 9.66 8.02 -1.84
CA LYS A 306 8.37 8.69 -2.05
C LYS A 306 8.37 9.63 -3.26
N GLY A 307 9.53 10.12 -3.67
CA GLY A 307 9.69 10.87 -4.92
C GLY A 307 11.00 11.64 -4.99
N VAL A 308 11.13 12.47 -6.02
CA VAL A 308 12.26 13.39 -6.20
C VAL A 308 11.74 14.81 -6.28
N MET A 309 12.33 15.71 -5.50
CA MET A 309 12.09 17.15 -5.57
C MET A 309 13.24 17.84 -6.29
N VAL A 310 12.92 18.78 -7.19
CA VAL A 310 13.91 19.50 -7.99
C VAL A 310 13.59 20.99 -8.01
N ALA A 311 14.59 21.82 -7.68
CA ALA A 311 14.55 23.26 -7.88
C ALA A 311 15.33 23.65 -9.14
N LEU A 312 14.63 24.17 -10.15
CA LEU A 312 15.18 24.56 -11.44
C LEU A 312 15.29 26.08 -11.55
N ARG A 313 16.48 26.60 -11.86
CA ARG A 313 16.72 28.02 -12.11
C ARG A 313 16.76 28.31 -13.61
N PRO A 314 15.86 29.15 -14.14
CA PRO A 314 15.84 29.50 -15.56
C PRO A 314 17.13 30.18 -16.04
N VAL A 315 17.40 30.11 -17.34
CA VAL A 315 18.48 30.87 -18.00
C VAL A 315 18.28 32.39 -17.86
N PRO A 316 19.37 33.20 -17.76
CA PRO A 316 19.28 34.64 -17.86
C PRO A 316 18.64 35.05 -19.20
N GLY A 317 17.41 35.56 -19.15
CA GLY A 317 16.61 35.90 -20.34
C GLY A 317 15.24 35.22 -20.38
N LEU A 318 15.06 34.13 -19.63
CA LEU A 318 13.77 33.45 -19.46
C LEU A 318 13.21 33.70 -18.07
N ARG A 319 11.97 34.21 -17.99
CA ARG A 319 11.30 34.39 -16.69
C ARG A 319 10.74 33.05 -16.19
N VAL A 320 10.65 32.88 -14.87
CA VAL A 320 10.17 31.63 -14.25
C VAL A 320 8.73 31.29 -14.65
N GLU A 321 7.89 32.30 -14.89
CA GLU A 321 6.51 32.13 -15.32
C GLU A 321 6.43 31.63 -16.77
N GLN A 322 7.41 32.00 -17.61
CA GLN A 322 7.53 31.46 -18.96
C GLN A 322 8.03 30.01 -18.92
N ALA A 323 9.02 29.72 -18.07
CA ALA A 323 9.49 28.34 -17.85
C ALA A 323 8.36 27.42 -17.35
N LEU A 324 7.46 27.93 -16.51
CA LEU A 324 6.26 27.22 -16.06
C LEU A 324 5.32 26.87 -17.22
N THR A 325 5.14 27.73 -18.21
CA THR A 325 4.27 27.44 -19.37
C THR A 325 4.77 26.27 -20.23
N LEU A 326 6.08 26.00 -20.17
CA LEU A 326 6.73 24.87 -20.84
C LEU A 326 6.65 23.57 -20.00
N CYS A 327 6.40 23.67 -18.70
CA CYS A 327 6.32 22.53 -17.79
C CYS A 327 4.95 21.84 -17.91
N ARG A 328 4.90 20.67 -18.56
CA ARG A 328 3.65 19.90 -18.76
C ARG A 328 3.75 18.50 -18.16
N PRO A 329 3.57 18.36 -16.84
CA PRO A 329 3.50 17.04 -16.23
C PRO A 329 2.18 16.36 -16.63
N ASN A 330 2.29 15.19 -17.24
CA ASN A 330 1.13 14.42 -17.70
C ASN A 330 0.52 13.56 -16.57
N ARG A 331 1.31 13.21 -15.56
CA ARG A 331 0.95 12.21 -14.54
C ARG A 331 0.42 12.87 -13.27
N MET A 332 -0.54 12.21 -12.62
CA MET A 332 -0.96 12.60 -11.26
C MET A 332 0.15 12.31 -10.25
N GLY A 333 0.29 13.17 -9.24
CA GLY A 333 1.41 13.15 -8.30
C GLY A 333 2.61 13.98 -8.74
N ASP A 334 2.65 14.43 -10.00
CA ASP A 334 3.70 15.31 -10.52
C ASP A 334 3.18 16.75 -10.44
N ILE A 335 3.71 17.50 -9.47
CA ILE A 335 3.27 18.88 -9.20
C ILE A 335 4.43 19.87 -9.35
N VAL A 336 4.08 21.10 -9.67
CA VAL A 336 5.03 22.19 -9.85
C VAL A 336 4.55 23.44 -9.13
N THR A 337 5.46 24.18 -8.53
CA THR A 337 5.20 25.53 -8.03
C THR A 337 6.35 26.47 -8.40
N ILE A 338 6.16 27.76 -8.17
CA ILE A 338 7.16 28.79 -8.45
C ILE A 338 7.43 29.59 -7.17
N GLY A 339 8.70 29.84 -6.88
CA GLY A 339 9.10 30.66 -5.74
C GLY A 339 10.56 31.06 -5.82
N GLU A 340 10.89 32.24 -5.30
CA GLU A 340 12.25 32.81 -5.30
C GLU A 340 12.96 32.74 -6.67
N ASN A 341 12.22 33.00 -7.76
CA ASN A 341 12.70 32.92 -9.14
C ASN A 341 13.22 31.53 -9.55
N ARG A 342 12.69 30.48 -8.95
CA ARG A 342 12.92 29.06 -9.26
C ARG A 342 11.61 28.34 -9.52
N LEU A 343 11.68 27.34 -10.39
CA LEU A 343 10.60 26.41 -10.66
C LEU A 343 10.85 25.15 -9.81
N MET A 344 9.96 24.90 -8.84
CA MET A 344 10.06 23.78 -7.91
C MET A 344 9.15 22.66 -8.41
N LEU A 345 9.71 21.49 -8.68
CA LEU A 345 9.02 20.33 -9.22
C LEU A 345 9.10 19.19 -8.21
N PHE A 346 7.99 18.49 -7.97
CA PHE A 346 7.99 17.24 -7.21
C PHE A 346 7.44 16.12 -8.08
N LEU A 347 8.21 15.04 -8.20
CA LEU A 347 7.89 13.86 -9.00
C LEU A 347 7.65 12.68 -8.08
N SER A 348 6.38 12.33 -7.90
CA SER A 348 5.97 11.20 -7.05
C SER A 348 6.54 9.87 -7.59
N PHE A 349 7.17 9.09 -6.72
CA PHE A 349 7.73 7.76 -7.00
C PHE A 349 8.70 7.71 -8.20
N CYS A 350 9.35 8.83 -8.50
CA CYS A 350 10.46 8.87 -9.44
C CYS A 350 11.74 8.41 -8.72
N ARG A 351 12.61 7.66 -9.40
CA ARG A 351 13.96 7.37 -8.93
C ARG A 351 14.91 8.44 -9.43
N ILE A 352 15.97 8.71 -8.68
CA ILE A 352 16.98 9.69 -9.07
C ILE A 352 17.59 9.39 -10.45
N ASN A 353 17.80 8.11 -10.78
CA ASN A 353 18.34 7.68 -12.07
C ASN A 353 17.40 7.96 -13.25
N ASP A 354 16.09 8.04 -12.99
CA ASP A 354 15.07 8.29 -14.01
C ASP A 354 14.69 9.77 -14.12
N LEU A 355 15.33 10.65 -13.34
CA LEU A 355 14.99 12.07 -13.27
C LEU A 355 15.16 12.76 -14.63
N ASP A 356 16.29 12.55 -15.30
CA ASP A 356 16.56 13.17 -16.61
C ASP A 356 15.55 12.70 -17.66
N THR A 357 15.22 11.41 -17.65
CA THR A 357 14.17 10.83 -18.50
C THR A 357 12.80 11.45 -18.21
N ALA A 358 12.45 11.66 -16.93
CA ALA A 358 11.20 12.29 -16.54
C ALA A 358 11.13 13.75 -16.99
N LEU A 359 12.18 14.54 -16.76
CA LEU A 359 12.23 15.94 -17.19
C LEU A 359 12.13 16.09 -18.71
N ASN A 360 12.78 15.20 -19.47
CA ASN A 360 12.68 15.16 -20.93
C ASN A 360 11.27 14.85 -21.45
N HIS A 361 10.41 14.22 -20.65
CA HIS A 361 9.00 14.00 -20.98
C HIS A 361 8.09 15.17 -20.58
N ILE A 362 8.47 15.90 -19.52
CA ILE A 362 7.70 17.02 -18.97
C ILE A 362 7.91 18.30 -19.76
N PHE A 363 9.15 18.54 -20.21
CA PHE A 363 9.51 19.72 -20.99
C PHE A 363 9.55 19.41 -22.49
N PRO A 364 9.06 20.33 -23.34
CA PRO A 364 9.08 20.14 -24.78
C PRO A 364 10.46 20.38 -25.41
N LEU A 365 11.34 21.10 -24.70
CA LEU A 365 12.70 21.45 -25.11
C LEU A 365 13.71 20.79 -24.16
N PRO A 366 14.98 20.62 -24.58
CA PRO A 366 16.04 20.15 -23.70
C PRO A 366 16.15 20.99 -22.43
N VAL A 367 16.21 20.32 -21.28
CA VAL A 367 16.21 20.98 -19.95
C VAL A 367 17.37 21.97 -19.81
N ASN A 368 18.53 21.65 -20.38
CA ASN A 368 19.74 22.48 -20.33
C ASN A 368 19.62 23.80 -21.10
N ASP A 369 18.69 23.90 -22.06
CA ASP A 369 18.45 25.13 -22.82
C ASP A 369 17.52 26.08 -22.04
N ILE A 370 16.71 25.53 -21.13
CA ILE A 370 15.71 26.26 -20.35
C ILE A 370 16.28 26.67 -18.98
N PHE A 371 17.12 25.83 -18.38
CA PHE A 371 17.59 25.98 -17.01
C PHE A 371 19.12 25.93 -16.90
N THR A 372 19.68 26.83 -16.10
CA THR A 372 21.13 26.93 -15.86
C THR A 372 21.60 26.12 -14.66
N ASN A 373 20.75 26.00 -13.64
CA ASN A 373 21.10 25.33 -12.40
C ASN A 373 19.93 24.49 -11.90
N ARG A 374 20.23 23.32 -11.34
CA ARG A 374 19.27 22.42 -10.71
C ARG A 374 19.78 22.00 -9.34
N MET A 375 18.91 22.04 -8.34
CA MET A 375 19.14 21.39 -7.04
C MET A 375 18.15 20.25 -6.91
N VAL A 376 18.61 19.11 -6.39
CA VAL A 376 17.82 17.86 -6.35
C VAL A 376 17.86 17.30 -4.94
N TRP A 377 16.69 16.97 -4.41
CA TRP A 377 16.50 16.25 -3.16
C TRP A 377 15.71 14.98 -3.45
N PHE A 378 16.24 13.82 -3.06
CA PHE A 378 15.63 12.52 -3.34
C PHE A 378 15.43 11.67 -2.08
N GLU A 379 16.09 12.02 -0.98
CA GLU A 379 15.86 11.39 0.31
C GLU A 379 14.66 12.06 0.99
N ASP A 380 13.76 11.26 1.56
CA ASP A 380 12.53 11.75 2.18
C ASP A 380 12.82 12.70 3.36
N SER A 381 13.91 12.48 4.10
CA SER A 381 14.39 13.36 5.18
C SER A 381 14.82 14.75 4.66
N GLN A 382 15.54 14.78 3.52
CA GLN A 382 15.97 16.02 2.87
C GLN A 382 14.79 16.79 2.30
N ILE A 383 13.85 16.08 1.66
CA ILE A 383 12.63 16.69 1.12
C ILE A 383 11.79 17.27 2.26
N ALA A 384 11.61 16.53 3.38
CA ALA A 384 10.88 17.04 4.54
C ALA A 384 11.54 18.28 5.16
N ALA A 385 12.87 18.29 5.29
CA ALA A 385 13.61 19.44 5.80
C ALA A 385 13.50 20.67 4.89
N GLU A 386 13.59 20.48 3.57
CA GLU A 386 13.45 21.57 2.60
C GLU A 386 12.01 22.12 2.59
N ILE A 387 10.99 21.26 2.70
CA ILE A 387 9.60 21.71 2.79
C ILE A 387 9.36 22.55 4.06
N LEU A 388 9.97 22.20 5.20
CA LEU A 388 9.91 23.03 6.41
C LEU A 388 10.54 24.42 6.17
N GLN A 389 11.65 24.50 5.43
CA GLN A 389 12.25 25.78 5.05
C GLN A 389 11.36 26.56 4.07
N MET A 390 10.75 25.88 3.10
CA MET A 390 9.83 26.48 2.14
C MET A 390 8.55 27.02 2.80
N GLN A 391 8.06 26.36 3.86
CA GLN A 391 6.91 26.83 4.65
C GLN A 391 7.24 28.06 5.51
N ALA A 392 8.51 28.25 5.89
CA ALA A 392 8.96 29.42 6.64
C ALA A 392 9.08 30.71 5.78
N LEU A 393 8.96 30.60 4.45
CA LEU A 393 8.98 31.75 3.55
C LEU A 393 7.65 32.54 3.58
N ARG A 394 7.76 33.86 3.74
CA ARG A 394 6.60 34.77 3.84
C ARG A 394 5.79 34.84 2.54
N PRO A 395 4.45 34.99 2.59
CA PRO A 395 3.55 35.01 1.42
C PRO A 395 3.83 36.12 0.39
N GLU A 396 4.50 37.19 0.81
CA GLU A 396 4.84 38.35 -0.03
C GLU A 396 5.83 38.01 -1.16
N LYS A 397 6.60 36.92 -1.00
CA LYS A 397 7.55 36.43 -2.02
C LYS A 397 6.92 35.44 -3.01
N TRP A 398 5.63 35.15 -2.90
CA TRP A 398 4.95 34.23 -3.80
C TRP A 398 4.74 34.88 -5.17
N VAL A 399 5.48 34.39 -6.17
CA VAL A 399 5.31 34.84 -7.55
C VAL A 399 4.01 34.22 -8.08
N LYS A 400 3.11 35.06 -8.59
CA LYS A 400 1.88 34.59 -9.24
C LYS A 400 2.18 34.19 -10.68
N PRO A 401 1.59 33.09 -11.18
CA PRO A 401 1.85 32.66 -12.54
C PRO A 401 1.11 33.59 -13.53
N LEU A 402 1.54 33.62 -14.79
CA LEU A 402 0.90 34.42 -15.84
C LEU A 402 -0.56 33.97 -16.05
N ALA A 403 -1.49 34.89 -16.31
CA ALA A 403 -2.93 34.59 -16.43
C ALA A 403 -3.26 33.44 -17.40
N ALA A 404 -2.50 33.29 -18.49
CA ALA A 404 -2.65 32.22 -19.48
C ALA A 404 -2.28 30.79 -18.97
N THR A 405 -1.66 30.67 -17.79
CA THR A 405 -1.31 29.37 -17.20
C THR A 405 -2.44 28.73 -16.40
N LEU A 406 -3.46 29.50 -15.99
CA LEU A 406 -4.62 29.02 -15.25
C LEU A 406 -5.56 28.17 -16.12
N ASP A 407 -5.54 28.38 -17.45
CA ASP A 407 -6.36 27.65 -18.44
C ASP A 407 -5.73 26.34 -18.97
N LEU A 408 -4.52 25.97 -18.53
CA LEU A 408 -3.77 24.80 -19.02
C LEU A 408 -4.35 23.44 -18.57
N ASN A 409 -5.42 23.42 -17.76
CA ASN A 409 -6.20 22.20 -17.51
C ASN A 409 -7.04 21.79 -18.73
N SER A 410 -7.18 22.66 -19.75
CA SER A 410 -7.77 22.28 -21.03
C SER A 410 -6.77 21.51 -21.89
N VAL A 411 -7.08 20.23 -22.13
CA VAL A 411 -6.29 19.28 -22.91
C VAL A 411 -6.13 19.82 -24.34
N ARG A 412 -4.95 20.36 -24.68
CA ARG A 412 -4.54 20.48 -26.08
C ARG A 412 -3.93 19.15 -26.50
N HIS A 413 -4.64 18.42 -27.37
CA HIS A 413 -4.22 17.14 -27.95
C HIS A 413 -2.89 17.28 -28.71
N VAL A 414 -1.78 17.00 -28.02
CA VAL A 414 -0.45 16.89 -28.62
C VAL A 414 0.12 15.55 -28.19
N SER A 415 0.35 14.67 -29.15
CA SER A 415 0.98 13.37 -28.94
C SER A 415 2.46 13.43 -29.37
N ARG A 416 3.31 12.69 -28.67
CA ARG A 416 4.75 12.60 -28.97
C ARG A 416 5.02 11.26 -29.64
N GLU A 417 5.37 11.30 -30.93
CA GLU A 417 5.98 10.16 -31.63
C GLU A 417 7.49 10.44 -31.75
N GLY A 418 8.30 9.67 -31.01
CA GLY A 418 9.75 9.82 -30.99
C GLY A 418 10.25 11.18 -30.48
N HIS A 419 11.04 11.89 -31.29
CA HIS A 419 11.70 13.15 -30.93
C HIS A 419 10.94 14.43 -31.32
N SER A 420 9.70 14.33 -31.83
CA SER A 420 8.95 15.51 -32.30
C SER A 420 7.54 15.59 -31.71
N TRP A 421 7.14 16.81 -31.33
CA TRP A 421 5.77 17.11 -30.91
C TRP A 421 4.90 17.37 -32.14
N ARG A 422 3.88 16.53 -32.37
CA ARG A 422 2.86 16.79 -33.41
C ARG A 422 1.53 17.11 -32.74
N ARG A 423 0.89 18.21 -33.18
CA ARG A 423 -0.50 18.47 -32.83
C ARG A 423 -1.37 17.44 -33.55
N GLN A 424 -2.27 16.77 -32.83
CA GLN A 424 -3.27 15.96 -33.49
C GLN A 424 -4.30 16.90 -34.13
N PRO A 425 -4.58 16.76 -35.45
CA PRO A 425 -5.62 17.54 -36.08
C PRO A 425 -6.96 17.17 -35.45
N THR A 426 -7.64 18.16 -34.88
CA THR A 426 -9.04 18.03 -34.48
C THR A 426 -9.92 18.08 -35.73
N PRO A 427 -10.77 17.07 -35.98
CA PRO A 427 -11.73 17.15 -37.06
C PRO A 427 -12.71 18.29 -36.76
N VAL A 428 -12.72 19.30 -37.63
CA VAL A 428 -13.72 20.36 -37.62
C VAL A 428 -14.81 19.92 -38.59
N THR A 429 -15.97 19.52 -38.07
CA THR A 429 -17.17 19.30 -38.87
C THR A 429 -17.74 20.67 -39.25
N LEU A 430 -17.71 21.02 -40.55
CA LEU A 430 -18.27 22.25 -41.12
C LEU A 430 -19.78 22.13 -41.39
N LEU A 431 -20.55 21.57 -40.47
CA LEU A 431 -22.01 21.54 -40.53
C LEU A 431 -22.56 21.84 -39.15
N ASP A 432 -22.96 23.10 -38.96
CA ASP A 432 -23.83 23.50 -37.86
C ASP A 432 -25.18 22.80 -38.06
N ASP A 433 -25.53 21.87 -37.17
CA ASP A 433 -26.91 21.50 -36.93
C ASP A 433 -27.58 22.71 -36.25
N THR A 434 -28.01 23.67 -37.05
CA THR A 434 -29.03 24.63 -36.63
C THR A 434 -30.30 23.85 -36.29
N PRO A 435 -30.83 23.94 -35.06
CA PRO A 435 -32.12 23.34 -34.75
C PRO A 435 -33.19 24.05 -35.58
N ARG A 436 -33.95 23.27 -36.36
CA ARG A 436 -35.12 23.74 -37.10
C ARG A 436 -36.08 24.46 -36.14
N GLU A 437 -36.24 25.77 -36.34
CA GLU A 437 -37.37 26.51 -35.80
C GLU A 437 -38.67 25.90 -36.34
N GLN A 438 -39.50 25.41 -35.42
CA GLN A 438 -40.91 25.19 -35.65
C GLN A 438 -41.58 26.55 -35.86
N THR A 439 -42.12 26.82 -37.05
CA THR A 439 -43.28 27.71 -37.16
C THR A 439 -44.11 27.42 -38.40
N LYS A 440 -45.35 26.98 -38.12
CA LYS A 440 -46.57 26.84 -38.93
C LYS A 440 -46.61 25.82 -40.07
#